data_AF-K5CQ08-F1
#
_entry.id   AF-K5CQ08-F1
#
_cell.length_a   1.000
_cell.length_b   1.000
_cell.length_c   1.000
_cell.angle_alpha   90.00
_cell.angle_beta   90.00
_cell.angle_gamma   90.00
#
_symmetry.space_group_name_H-M   'P 1'
#
loop_
_entity.id
_entity.type
_entity.pdbx_description
1 polymer ?
#
loop_
_entity_poly.entity_id
_entity_poly.type
_entity_poly.pdbx_seq_one_letter_code
_entity_poly.pdbx_strand_id
1 'polypeptide(L)'
;MNIGVGLYHSQNIEGALTTLPGARIVCPSFADDAAGLLRTSMRSKGFTLFLEPKALYNSVEAAAVVPEDFEVPFGKARIRREGTYLSIITYGNTTHFCLNAAERLEKEKGRKVEVIDIRSLVPLDKETIFESVKKTSKALVVHEDKVFSGFGAELAAMIGGEMFRYLDVPVQRVGSTFTPVGFNPILEKEILPDEAKIYKAARKLLEY
;
A
#
# COMPACT_ATOMS: atom_id res chain seq x y z
N MET A 1 6.52 -13.71 4.01
CA MET A 1 6.67 -13.40 5.45
C MET A 1 5.72 -14.32 6.21
N ASN A 2 6.17 -15.03 7.23
CA ASN A 2 5.29 -15.81 8.10
C ASN A 2 5.25 -15.06 9.43
N ILE A 3 4.10 -14.46 9.75
CA ILE A 3 3.93 -13.73 11.01
C ILE A 3 3.50 -14.72 12.09
N GLY A 4 2.68 -15.72 11.75
CA GLY A 4 2.45 -16.88 12.59
C GLY A 4 1.72 -16.59 13.90
N VAL A 5 0.93 -15.50 13.94
CA VAL A 5 0.23 -15.04 15.16
C VAL A 5 -1.29 -15.23 15.11
N GLY A 6 -1.81 -15.79 14.01
CA GLY A 6 -3.20 -16.23 13.90
C GLY A 6 -4.24 -15.11 13.89
N LEU A 7 -5.47 -15.46 14.29
CA LEU A 7 -6.69 -14.71 13.94
C LEU A 7 -6.78 -13.30 14.54
N TYR A 8 -6.26 -13.09 15.76
CA TYR A 8 -6.43 -11.84 16.51
C TYR A 8 -5.20 -10.94 16.53
N HIS A 9 -4.12 -11.41 15.89
CA HIS A 9 -2.88 -10.66 15.77
C HIS A 9 -2.47 -10.46 14.32
N SER A 10 -3.26 -10.89 13.32
CA SER A 10 -2.98 -10.63 11.90
C SER A 10 -4.09 -9.81 11.23
N GLN A 11 -4.87 -9.08 12.03
CA GLN A 11 -5.98 -8.28 11.52
C GLN A 11 -5.47 -6.97 10.92
N ASN A 12 -5.95 -6.70 9.72
CA ASN A 12 -5.97 -5.38 9.10
C ASN A 12 -7.44 -4.91 9.13
N ILE A 13 -7.69 -3.71 9.68
CA ILE A 13 -9.03 -3.18 9.94
C ILE A 13 -9.19 -1.74 9.45
N GLU A 14 -8.20 -1.23 8.72
CA GLU A 14 -8.20 0.13 8.20
C GLU A 14 -9.41 0.42 7.31
N GLY A 15 -9.92 -0.55 6.55
CA GLY A 15 -11.15 -0.38 5.77
C GLY A 15 -12.35 0.03 6.63
N ALA A 16 -12.46 -0.50 7.85
CA ALA A 16 -13.51 -0.08 8.78
C ALA A 16 -13.20 1.29 9.42
N LEU A 17 -11.94 1.53 9.80
CA LEU A 17 -11.53 2.76 10.49
C LEU A 17 -11.62 4.00 9.60
N THR A 18 -11.35 3.85 8.29
CA THR A 18 -11.42 4.95 7.31
C THR A 18 -12.83 5.49 7.08
N THR A 19 -13.86 4.80 7.57
CA THR A 19 -15.25 5.27 7.50
C THR A 19 -15.61 6.33 8.54
N LEU A 20 -14.72 6.61 9.51
CA LEU A 20 -14.95 7.57 10.59
C LEU A 20 -14.62 9.01 10.13
N PRO A 21 -15.62 9.89 9.92
CA PRO A 21 -15.36 11.24 9.45
C PRO A 21 -14.58 12.06 10.48
N GLY A 22 -13.57 12.81 10.01
CA GLY A 22 -12.70 13.62 10.87
C GLY A 22 -11.55 12.85 11.53
N ALA A 23 -11.50 11.51 11.38
CA ALA A 23 -10.33 10.72 11.76
C ALA A 23 -9.18 10.93 10.77
N ARG A 24 -7.95 10.81 11.27
CA ARG A 24 -6.75 10.65 10.45
C ARG A 24 -6.25 9.24 10.58
N ILE A 25 -6.08 8.53 9.48
CA ILE A 25 -5.63 7.14 9.46
C ILE A 25 -4.33 7.07 8.68
N VAL A 26 -3.25 6.68 9.35
CA VAL A 26 -1.91 6.61 8.75
C VAL A 26 -1.28 5.23 8.97
N CYS A 27 -0.48 4.79 8.00
CA CYS A 27 0.19 3.50 8.00
C CYS A 27 1.58 3.66 7.35
N PRO A 28 2.67 3.74 8.15
CA PRO A 28 4.03 3.91 7.63
C PRO A 28 4.55 2.62 6.99
N SER A 29 5.44 2.77 6.00
CA SER A 29 6.11 1.64 5.35
C SER A 29 7.60 1.53 5.68
N PHE A 30 8.26 2.64 6.04
CA PHE A 30 9.68 2.69 6.41
C PHE A 30 9.88 3.40 7.75
N ALA A 31 11.06 3.22 8.36
CA ALA A 31 11.39 3.82 9.66
C ALA A 31 11.33 5.36 9.65
N ASP A 32 11.70 6.00 8.54
CA ASP A 32 11.63 7.46 8.37
C ASP A 32 10.18 7.96 8.31
N ASP A 33 9.30 7.25 7.59
CA ASP A 33 7.86 7.52 7.62
C ASP A 33 7.29 7.34 9.02
N ALA A 34 7.63 6.24 9.71
CA ALA A 34 7.09 5.94 11.03
C ALA A 34 7.45 7.06 12.02
N ALA A 35 8.72 7.45 12.08
CA ALA A 35 9.15 8.55 12.94
C ALA A 35 8.49 9.88 12.56
N GLY A 36 8.46 10.22 11.27
CA GLY A 36 7.92 11.50 10.80
C GLY A 36 6.41 11.63 10.96
N LEU A 37 5.65 10.58 10.63
CA LEU A 37 4.20 10.54 10.81
C LEU A 37 3.82 10.49 12.29
N LEU A 38 4.58 9.78 13.14
CA LEU A 38 4.30 9.71 14.57
C LEU A 38 4.52 11.09 15.23
N ARG A 39 5.62 11.78 14.89
CA ARG A 39 5.87 13.17 15.34
C ARG A 39 4.73 14.10 14.91
N THR A 40 4.34 14.04 13.64
CA THR A 40 3.21 14.81 13.11
C THR A 40 1.91 14.48 13.86
N SER A 41 1.68 13.21 14.16
CA SER A 41 0.51 12.74 14.92
C SER A 41 0.47 13.31 16.32
N MET A 42 1.57 13.21 17.07
CA MET A 42 1.68 13.73 18.44
C MET A 42 1.55 15.26 18.52
N ARG A 43 2.05 15.97 17.50
CA ARG A 43 1.98 17.44 17.42
C ARG A 43 0.63 17.94 16.88
N SER A 44 -0.19 17.08 16.30
CA SER A 44 -1.51 17.42 15.78
C SER A 44 -2.59 17.41 16.86
N LYS A 45 -3.58 18.30 16.74
CA LYS A 45 -4.83 18.21 17.51
C LYS A 45 -5.84 17.36 16.75
N GLY A 46 -6.55 16.47 17.43
CA GLY A 46 -7.62 15.65 16.83
C GLY A 46 -7.36 14.15 16.90
N PHE A 47 -8.27 13.38 16.31
CA PHE A 47 -8.24 11.93 16.37
C PHE A 47 -7.37 11.36 15.24
N THR A 48 -6.22 10.81 15.61
CA THR A 48 -5.31 10.14 14.70
C THR A 48 -5.13 8.68 15.12
N LEU A 49 -5.39 7.76 14.20
CA LEU A 49 -5.07 6.35 14.32
C LEU A 49 -3.78 6.07 13.54
N PHE A 50 -2.75 5.68 14.28
CA PHE A 50 -1.44 5.33 13.76
C PHE A 50 -1.30 3.80 13.72
N LEU A 51 -1.34 3.23 12.51
CA LEU A 51 -1.35 1.78 12.31
C LEU A 51 0.05 1.28 12.02
N GLU A 52 0.72 0.70 13.02
CA GLU A 52 2.10 0.20 12.89
C GLU A 52 2.11 -1.23 12.31
N PRO A 53 2.70 -1.45 11.12
CA PRO A 53 2.86 -2.80 10.60
C PRO A 53 3.93 -3.52 11.42
N LYS A 54 3.50 -4.30 12.41
CA LYS A 54 4.40 -4.99 13.36
C LYS A 54 5.47 -5.86 12.71
N ALA A 55 5.22 -6.34 11.49
CA ALA A 55 6.18 -7.17 10.77
C ALA A 55 7.42 -6.36 10.32
N LEU A 56 7.33 -5.02 10.32
CA LEU A 56 8.41 -4.12 9.96
C LEU A 56 9.27 -3.67 11.13
N TYR A 57 8.89 -3.92 12.39
CA TYR A 57 9.65 -3.44 13.55
C TYR A 57 11.12 -3.85 13.54
N ASN A 58 11.40 -5.09 13.10
CA ASN A 58 12.76 -5.63 13.00
C ASN A 58 13.17 -5.90 11.54
N SER A 59 12.47 -5.28 10.58
CA SER A 59 12.79 -5.47 9.17
C SER A 59 13.98 -4.62 8.77
N VAL A 60 15.03 -5.27 8.26
CA VAL A 60 16.20 -4.59 7.69
C VAL A 60 15.81 -3.82 6.42
N GLU A 61 14.88 -4.36 5.62
CA GLU A 61 14.39 -3.71 4.40
C GLU A 61 13.64 -2.41 4.67
N ALA A 62 12.96 -2.32 5.83
CA ALA A 62 12.24 -1.12 6.24
C ALA A 62 13.13 -0.07 6.95
N ALA A 63 14.40 -0.40 7.21
CA ALA A 63 15.33 0.51 7.83
C ALA A 63 15.57 1.73 6.94
N ALA A 64 15.60 2.91 7.56
CA ALA A 64 15.87 4.17 6.89
C ALA A 64 16.60 5.11 7.85
N VAL A 65 17.41 6.02 7.31
CA VAL A 65 17.97 7.11 8.10
C VAL A 65 16.83 8.03 8.51
N VAL A 66 16.69 8.28 9.81
CA VAL A 66 15.68 9.18 10.37
C VAL A 66 16.35 10.52 10.64
N PRO A 67 16.09 11.58 9.85
CA PRO A 67 16.64 12.89 10.13
C PRO A 67 16.07 13.46 11.43
N GLU A 68 16.87 14.29 12.09
CA GLU A 68 16.44 15.05 13.26
C GLU A 68 15.28 15.98 12.88
N ASP A 69 14.28 16.08 13.76
CA ASP A 69 13.04 16.86 13.55
C ASP A 69 12.25 16.60 12.26
N PHE A 70 12.58 15.54 11.52
CA PHE A 70 11.83 15.14 10.32
C PHE A 70 10.37 14.84 10.66
N GLU A 71 9.47 15.38 9.84
CA GLU A 71 8.02 15.18 9.88
C GLU A 71 7.50 14.81 8.50
N VAL A 72 6.42 14.03 8.49
CA VAL A 72 5.69 13.70 7.28
C VAL A 72 4.27 14.25 7.40
N PRO A 73 3.88 15.23 6.58
CA PRO A 73 2.51 15.74 6.60
C PRO A 73 1.50 14.65 6.27
N PHE A 74 0.33 14.71 6.91
CA PHE A 74 -0.81 13.86 6.54
C PHE A 74 -1.23 14.10 5.09
N GLY A 75 -1.68 13.04 4.42
CA GLY A 75 -2.14 13.13 3.03
C GLY A 75 -1.02 13.45 2.05
N LYS A 76 0.21 13.02 2.35
CA LYS A 76 1.33 13.07 1.41
C LYS A 76 1.81 11.66 1.12
N ALA A 77 1.61 11.21 -0.11
CA ALA A 77 2.20 9.97 -0.60
C ALA A 77 3.70 10.17 -0.89
N ARG A 78 4.40 9.07 -1.16
CA ARG A 78 5.78 9.06 -1.63
C ARG A 78 5.92 8.11 -2.80
N ILE A 79 6.48 8.59 -3.90
CA ILE A 79 6.91 7.71 -5.00
C ILE A 79 8.22 7.05 -4.53
N ARG A 80 8.14 5.76 -4.19
CA ARG A 80 9.26 4.95 -3.72
C ARG A 80 10.13 4.46 -4.88
N ARG A 81 9.52 4.32 -6.06
CA ARG A 81 10.18 3.97 -7.30
C ARG A 81 9.44 4.61 -8.47
N GLU A 82 10.18 5.31 -9.32
CA GLU A 82 9.64 5.90 -10.55
C GLU A 82 9.39 4.81 -11.62
N GLY A 83 8.33 4.98 -12.39
CA GLY A 83 8.03 4.11 -13.52
C GLY A 83 7.08 4.75 -14.53
N THR A 84 6.90 4.07 -15.67
CA THR A 84 6.15 4.61 -16.81
C THR A 84 5.14 3.62 -17.39
N TYR A 85 5.08 2.38 -16.90
CA TYR A 85 4.23 1.33 -17.50
C TYR A 85 3.06 0.89 -16.61
N LEU A 86 3.16 1.06 -15.30
CA LEU A 86 2.14 0.67 -14.33
C LEU A 86 2.35 1.46 -13.05
N SER A 87 1.28 2.00 -12.48
CA SER A 87 1.25 2.57 -11.13
C SER A 87 0.78 1.52 -10.13
N ILE A 88 1.63 1.19 -9.16
CA ILE A 88 1.26 0.41 -7.98
C ILE A 88 0.98 1.36 -6.82
N ILE A 89 -0.23 1.33 -6.28
CA ILE A 89 -0.66 2.12 -5.12
C ILE A 89 -0.73 1.20 -3.90
N THR A 90 0.08 1.48 -2.88
CA THR A 90 0.23 0.59 -1.72
C THR A 90 0.61 1.35 -0.44
N TYR A 91 0.69 0.63 0.68
CA TYR A 91 1.11 1.12 2.00
C TYR A 91 1.56 -0.05 2.89
N GLY A 92 2.20 0.26 4.02
CA GLY A 92 2.58 -0.71 5.05
C GLY A 92 3.50 -1.82 4.54
N ASN A 93 3.26 -3.05 5.00
CA ASN A 93 4.06 -4.23 4.62
C ASN A 93 4.15 -4.43 3.10
N THR A 94 3.05 -4.21 2.38
CA THR A 94 2.97 -4.46 0.94
C THR A 94 3.84 -3.55 0.11
N THR A 95 4.27 -2.40 0.62
CA THR A 95 5.22 -1.50 -0.06
C THR A 95 6.51 -2.21 -0.45
N HIS A 96 7.08 -3.01 0.45
CA HIS A 96 8.31 -3.75 0.21
C HIS A 96 8.12 -4.85 -0.84
N PHE A 97 7.03 -5.60 -0.76
CA PHE A 97 6.71 -6.61 -1.78
C PHE A 97 6.48 -5.99 -3.16
N CYS A 98 5.88 -4.80 -3.22
CA CYS A 98 5.69 -4.07 -4.46
C CYS A 98 7.03 -3.62 -5.05
N LEU A 99 7.96 -3.10 -4.24
CA LEU A 99 9.30 -2.72 -4.69
C LEU A 99 10.06 -3.92 -5.28
N ASN A 100 10.04 -5.07 -4.60
CA ASN A 100 10.70 -6.29 -5.09
C ASN A 100 10.07 -6.79 -6.39
N ALA A 101 8.73 -6.87 -6.45
CA ALA A 101 8.02 -7.27 -7.67
C ALA A 101 8.31 -6.32 -8.84
N ALA A 102 8.38 -5.03 -8.57
CA ALA A 102 8.65 -3.99 -9.55
C ALA A 102 10.10 -4.06 -10.07
N GLU A 103 11.08 -4.30 -9.19
CA GLU A 103 12.48 -4.55 -9.57
C GLU A 103 12.60 -5.80 -10.45
N ARG A 104 11.92 -6.88 -10.05
CA ARG A 104 11.90 -8.14 -10.80
C ARG A 104 11.31 -7.97 -12.20
N LEU A 105 10.22 -7.21 -12.34
CA LEU A 105 9.62 -6.91 -13.65
C LEU A 105 10.55 -6.10 -14.55
N GLU A 106 11.33 -5.18 -14.00
CA GLU A 106 12.32 -4.45 -14.80
C GLU A 106 13.44 -5.38 -15.27
N LYS A 107 13.99 -6.21 -14.38
CA LYS A 107 15.05 -7.17 -14.73
C LYS A 107 14.61 -8.19 -15.78
N GLU A 108 13.41 -8.75 -15.64
CA GLU A 108 12.94 -9.84 -16.51
C GLU A 108 12.27 -9.35 -17.81
N LYS A 109 11.65 -8.16 -17.79
CA LYS A 109 10.79 -7.67 -18.90
C LYS A 109 11.14 -6.27 -19.39
N GLY A 110 12.09 -5.57 -18.76
CA GLY A 110 12.41 -4.18 -19.09
C GLY A 110 11.27 -3.19 -18.79
N ARG A 111 10.31 -3.57 -17.94
CA ARG A 111 9.14 -2.74 -17.61
C ARG A 111 9.35 -2.00 -16.29
N LYS A 112 9.50 -0.68 -16.38
CA LYS A 112 9.59 0.21 -15.22
C LYS A 112 8.21 0.46 -14.60
N VAL A 113 8.02 -0.09 -13.41
CA VAL A 113 6.77 0.01 -12.65
C VAL A 113 6.97 1.01 -11.52
N GLU A 114 6.04 1.96 -11.45
CA GLU A 114 5.99 2.99 -10.42
C GLU A 114 5.39 2.41 -9.14
N VAL A 115 5.99 2.70 -8.00
CA VAL A 115 5.48 2.28 -6.69
C VAL A 115 5.23 3.52 -5.84
N ILE A 116 3.96 3.73 -5.50
CA ILE A 116 3.48 4.82 -4.65
C ILE A 116 3.10 4.24 -3.30
N ASP A 117 3.78 4.72 -2.26
CA ASP A 117 3.42 4.50 -0.87
C ASP A 117 2.52 5.65 -0.40
N ILE A 118 1.25 5.37 -0.13
CA ILE A 118 0.27 6.42 0.17
C ILE A 118 0.47 7.03 1.56
N ARG A 119 1.04 6.28 2.51
CA ARG A 119 1.33 6.65 3.92
C ARG A 119 0.14 7.09 4.79
N SER A 120 -0.81 7.83 4.22
CA SER A 120 -2.06 8.28 4.81
C SER A 120 -3.22 7.72 3.99
N LEU A 121 -4.13 7.03 4.67
CA LEU A 121 -5.38 6.58 4.08
C LEU A 121 -6.44 7.68 4.18
N VAL A 122 -6.43 8.43 5.29
CA VAL A 122 -7.27 9.60 5.51
C VAL A 122 -6.44 10.69 6.20
N PRO A 123 -6.32 11.90 5.64
CA PRO A 123 -6.67 12.27 4.26
C PRO A 123 -5.79 11.54 3.23
N LEU A 124 -6.34 11.27 2.05
CA LEU A 124 -5.64 10.60 0.95
C LEU A 124 -4.99 11.62 0.00
N ASP A 125 -3.78 11.35 -0.45
CA ASP A 125 -3.10 12.12 -1.49
C ASP A 125 -3.58 11.72 -2.90
N LYS A 126 -4.76 12.22 -3.30
CA LYS A 126 -5.34 11.92 -4.62
C LYS A 126 -4.46 12.41 -5.77
N GLU A 127 -3.84 13.58 -5.60
CA GLU A 127 -3.06 14.24 -6.64
C GLU A 127 -1.89 13.37 -7.09
N THR A 128 -1.07 12.89 -6.15
CA THR A 128 0.06 12.00 -6.46
C THR A 128 -0.40 10.72 -7.18
N ILE A 129 -1.51 10.12 -6.72
CA ILE A 129 -2.06 8.91 -7.36
C ILE A 129 -2.51 9.20 -8.78
N PHE A 130 -3.26 10.28 -9.00
CA PHE A 130 -3.81 10.63 -10.31
C PHE A 130 -2.73 11.01 -11.32
N GLU A 131 -1.73 11.79 -10.92
CA GLU A 131 -0.62 12.12 -11.82
C GLU A 131 0.18 10.87 -12.22
N SER A 132 0.37 9.93 -11.30
CA SER A 132 0.97 8.64 -11.62
C SER A 132 0.12 7.82 -12.61
N VAL A 133 -1.19 7.73 -12.38
CA VAL A 133 -2.09 6.97 -13.27
C VAL A 133 -2.16 7.61 -14.66
N LYS A 134 -2.18 8.95 -14.78
CA LYS A 134 -2.09 9.64 -16.08
C LYS A 134 -0.79 9.32 -16.81
N LYS A 135 0.31 9.18 -16.07
CA LYS A 135 1.64 8.86 -16.61
C LYS A 135 1.73 7.43 -17.13
N THR A 136 1.10 6.46 -16.45
CA THR A 136 1.29 5.03 -16.71
C THR A 136 0.11 4.34 -17.39
N SER A 137 -1.06 4.96 -17.39
CA SER A 137 -2.34 4.48 -17.92
C SER A 137 -2.86 3.16 -17.33
N LYS A 138 -2.20 2.63 -16.29
CA LYS A 138 -2.54 1.35 -15.67
C LYS A 138 -2.35 1.44 -14.16
N ALA A 139 -3.28 0.87 -13.39
CA ALA A 139 -3.24 0.94 -11.94
C ALA A 139 -3.45 -0.43 -11.28
N LEU A 140 -2.61 -0.72 -10.27
CA LEU A 140 -2.73 -1.87 -9.39
C LEU A 140 -2.73 -1.37 -7.94
N VAL A 141 -3.80 -1.67 -7.20
CA VAL A 141 -3.87 -1.37 -5.76
C VAL A 141 -3.44 -2.60 -4.96
N VAL A 142 -2.54 -2.43 -4.00
CA VAL A 142 -2.00 -3.53 -3.20
C VAL A 142 -2.05 -3.18 -1.70
N HIS A 143 -2.68 -4.03 -0.90
CA HIS A 143 -2.81 -3.86 0.55
C HIS A 143 -3.00 -5.19 1.28
N GLU A 144 -2.75 -5.24 2.60
CA GLU A 144 -2.97 -6.46 3.40
C GLU A 144 -4.42 -6.64 3.92
N ASP A 145 -5.27 -5.62 3.88
CA ASP A 145 -6.69 -5.81 4.17
C ASP A 145 -7.36 -6.74 3.15
N LYS A 146 -8.58 -7.21 3.45
CA LYS A 146 -9.33 -8.08 2.54
C LYS A 146 -9.72 -7.32 1.29
N VAL A 147 -9.67 -7.99 0.14
CA VAL A 147 -10.12 -7.41 -1.14
C VAL A 147 -11.61 -7.09 -1.09
N PHE A 148 -12.43 -7.94 -0.46
CA PHE A 148 -13.84 -7.62 -0.26
C PHE A 148 -13.99 -6.58 0.86
N SER A 149 -14.57 -5.42 0.53
CA SER A 149 -14.85 -4.32 1.46
C SER A 149 -13.65 -3.70 2.19
N GLY A 150 -12.40 -3.99 1.77
CA GLY A 150 -11.21 -3.30 2.27
C GLY A 150 -10.94 -1.97 1.55
N PHE A 151 -10.01 -1.18 2.08
CA PHE A 151 -9.74 0.17 1.60
C PHE A 151 -9.32 0.25 0.12
N GLY A 152 -8.73 -0.81 -0.44
CA GLY A 152 -8.41 -0.83 -1.87
C GLY A 152 -9.62 -0.78 -2.79
N ALA A 153 -10.83 -1.07 -2.31
CA ALA A 153 -12.06 -0.85 -3.06
C ALA A 153 -12.30 0.65 -3.32
N GLU A 154 -12.11 1.50 -2.29
CA GLU A 154 -12.25 2.96 -2.42
C GLU A 154 -11.20 3.52 -3.39
N LEU A 155 -9.94 3.09 -3.27
CA LEU A 155 -8.88 3.48 -4.21
C LEU A 155 -9.22 3.10 -5.64
N ALA A 156 -9.68 1.87 -5.88
CA ALA A 156 -10.02 1.43 -7.23
C ALA A 156 -11.26 2.11 -7.80
N ALA A 157 -12.29 2.37 -6.98
CA ALA A 157 -13.48 3.10 -7.41
C ALA A 157 -13.15 4.55 -7.76
N MET A 158 -12.36 5.22 -6.91
CA MET A 158 -11.88 6.57 -7.14
C MET A 158 -11.04 6.68 -8.42
N ILE A 159 -10.04 5.81 -8.60
CA ILE A 159 -9.20 5.81 -9.80
C ILE A 159 -10.05 5.44 -11.03
N GLY A 160 -10.88 4.40 -10.95
CA GLY A 160 -11.71 3.94 -12.06
C GLY A 160 -12.77 4.95 -12.50
N GLY A 161 -13.31 5.74 -11.56
CA GLY A 161 -14.31 6.77 -11.85
C GLY A 161 -13.69 8.08 -12.31
N GLU A 162 -12.70 8.59 -11.58
CA GLU A 162 -12.12 9.92 -11.83
C GLU A 162 -11.07 9.88 -12.95
N MET A 163 -10.31 8.78 -13.09
CA MET A 163 -9.24 8.63 -14.09
C MET A 163 -9.64 7.72 -15.27
N PHE A 164 -10.92 7.42 -15.45
CA PHE A 164 -11.42 6.50 -16.49
C PHE A 164 -10.81 6.74 -17.88
N ARG A 165 -10.73 8.01 -18.31
CA ARG A 165 -10.22 8.39 -19.64
C ARG A 165 -8.72 8.15 -19.84
N TYR A 166 -7.99 7.93 -18.76
CA TYR A 166 -6.55 7.67 -18.78
C TYR A 166 -6.23 6.18 -18.60
N LEU A 167 -7.22 5.33 -18.32
CA LEU A 167 -6.99 3.91 -18.06
C LEU A 167 -7.11 3.09 -19.35
N ASP A 168 -6.05 2.36 -19.69
CA ASP A 168 -6.07 1.37 -20.78
C ASP A 168 -6.88 0.12 -20.38
N VAL A 169 -6.90 -0.18 -19.08
CA VAL A 169 -7.49 -1.40 -18.50
C VAL A 169 -8.10 -1.13 -17.13
N PRO A 170 -9.06 -1.98 -16.67
CA PRO A 170 -9.64 -1.83 -15.35
C PRO A 170 -8.60 -1.93 -14.23
N VAL A 171 -8.72 -1.05 -13.23
CA VAL A 171 -7.90 -1.07 -12.02
C VAL A 171 -7.99 -2.45 -11.36
N GLN A 172 -6.84 -3.09 -11.15
CA GLN A 172 -6.78 -4.38 -10.45
C GLN A 172 -6.42 -4.18 -8.97
N ARG A 173 -6.74 -5.18 -8.17
CA ARG A 173 -6.48 -5.17 -6.73
C ARG A 173 -5.86 -6.48 -6.28
N VAL A 174 -4.86 -6.41 -5.41
CA VAL A 174 -4.26 -7.55 -4.72
C VAL A 174 -4.30 -7.27 -3.23
N GLY A 175 -4.89 -8.19 -2.48
CA GLY A 175 -4.91 -8.15 -1.03
C GLY A 175 -5.39 -9.46 -0.46
N SER A 176 -5.78 -9.46 0.81
CA SER A 176 -6.13 -10.70 1.49
C SER A 176 -7.46 -11.28 1.01
N THR A 177 -7.60 -12.61 1.09
CA THR A 177 -8.89 -13.26 0.88
C THR A 177 -9.90 -12.86 1.96
N PHE A 178 -11.20 -13.00 1.67
CA PHE A 178 -12.26 -12.65 2.63
C PHE A 178 -12.48 -13.76 3.68
N THR A 179 -11.45 -13.99 4.49
CA THR A 179 -11.41 -15.02 5.55
C THR A 179 -10.56 -14.53 6.72
N PRO A 180 -10.74 -15.05 7.94
CA PRO A 180 -9.77 -14.86 9.03
C PRO A 180 -8.39 -15.41 8.62
N VAL A 181 -7.31 -14.76 9.09
CA VAL A 181 -5.94 -15.23 8.84
C VAL A 181 -5.67 -16.50 9.65
N GLY A 182 -5.40 -17.60 8.95
CA GLY A 182 -5.12 -18.90 9.57
C GLY A 182 -3.75 -18.91 10.25
N PHE A 183 -3.65 -19.59 11.40
CA PHE A 183 -2.39 -19.76 12.11
C PHE A 183 -1.39 -20.67 11.37
N ASN A 184 -1.89 -21.65 10.60
CA ASN A 184 -1.04 -22.54 9.83
C ASN A 184 -0.31 -21.74 8.72
N PRO A 185 1.02 -21.87 8.56
CA PRO A 185 1.79 -21.12 7.58
C PRO A 185 1.31 -21.25 6.13
N ILE A 186 0.78 -22.43 5.77
CA ILE A 186 0.24 -22.67 4.42
C ILE A 186 -1.03 -21.82 4.23
N LEU A 187 -1.91 -21.78 5.24
CA LEU A 187 -3.11 -20.97 5.19
C LEU A 187 -2.79 -19.47 5.20
N GLU A 188 -1.88 -19.02 6.08
CA GLU A 188 -1.46 -17.61 6.14
C GLU A 188 -0.92 -17.15 4.78
N LYS A 189 -0.07 -17.96 4.13
CA LYS A 189 0.48 -17.67 2.80
C LYS A 189 -0.59 -17.63 1.72
N GLU A 190 -1.58 -18.52 1.75
CA GLU A 190 -2.67 -18.49 0.76
C GLU A 190 -3.58 -17.27 0.95
N ILE A 191 -3.78 -16.83 2.20
CA ILE A 191 -4.66 -15.71 2.53
C ILE A 191 -4.01 -14.35 2.24
N LEU A 192 -2.79 -14.11 2.72
CA LEU A 192 -2.13 -12.80 2.65
C LEU A 192 -1.58 -12.51 1.24
N PRO A 193 -1.46 -11.23 0.84
CA PRO A 193 -0.72 -10.88 -0.36
C PRO A 193 0.77 -11.21 -0.18
N ASP A 194 1.43 -11.57 -1.29
CA ASP A 194 2.87 -11.77 -1.34
C ASP A 194 3.44 -11.25 -2.67
N GLU A 195 4.77 -11.19 -2.76
CA GLU A 195 5.48 -10.73 -3.96
C GLU A 195 5.07 -11.52 -5.21
N ALA A 196 4.85 -12.84 -5.09
CA ALA A 196 4.50 -13.69 -6.24
C ALA A 196 3.11 -13.36 -6.79
N LYS A 197 2.12 -13.15 -5.91
CA LYS A 197 0.75 -12.72 -6.28
C LYS A 197 0.78 -11.32 -6.90
N ILE A 198 1.55 -10.40 -6.33
CA ILE A 198 1.70 -9.02 -6.84
C ILE A 198 2.37 -9.03 -8.22
N TYR A 199 3.50 -9.71 -8.36
CA TYR A 199 4.22 -9.87 -9.64
C TYR A 199 3.31 -10.44 -10.72
N LYS A 200 2.54 -11.51 -10.40
CA LYS A 200 1.62 -12.13 -11.36
C LYS A 200 0.54 -11.16 -11.83
N ALA A 201 -0.05 -10.39 -10.91
CA ALA A 201 -1.09 -9.41 -11.24
C ALA A 201 -0.52 -8.25 -12.07
N ALA A 202 0.62 -7.70 -11.66
CA ALA A 202 1.31 -6.63 -12.38
C ALA A 202 1.74 -7.06 -13.79
N ARG A 203 2.31 -8.26 -13.93
CA ARG A 203 2.66 -8.83 -15.25
C ARG A 203 1.44 -8.93 -16.15
N LYS A 204 0.32 -9.44 -15.62
CA LYS A 204 -0.93 -9.57 -16.40
C LYS A 204 -1.43 -8.20 -16.89
N LEU A 205 -1.37 -7.17 -16.04
CA LEU A 205 -1.73 -5.80 -16.42
C LEU A 205 -0.83 -5.23 -17.52
N LEU A 206 0.47 -5.51 -17.46
CA LEU A 206 1.46 -5.04 -18.44
C LEU A 206 1.34 -5.73 -19.82
N GLU A 207 0.62 -6.85 -19.90
CA GLU A 207 0.43 -7.63 -21.13
C GLU A 207 -0.80 -7.22 -21.94
N TYR A 208 -1.67 -6.36 -21.38
CA TYR A 208 -2.75 -5.70 -22.11
C TYR A 208 -2.25 -4.44 -22.83
#